data_AF-A0A7W8X9F5-F1
#
_entry.id   AF-A0A7W8X9F5-F1
#
_cell.length_a   1.000
_cell.length_b   1.000
_cell.length_c   1.000
_cell.angle_alpha   90.00
_cell.angle_beta   90.00
_cell.angle_gamma   90.00
#
_symmetry.space_group_name_H-M   'P 1'
#
loop_
_entity.id
_entity.type
_entity.pdbx_description
1 polymer ?
#
loop_
_entity_poly.entity_id
_entity_poly.type
_entity_poly.pdbx_seq_one_letter_code
_entity_poly.pdbx_strand_id
1 'polypeptide(L)'
;MTENLTAVLLILLINALTFGAFWWDKDAARKGQWRVPESRLLWLALIGGSPGAVLAQRFLRHKTRKEPFRTQLMLICAMHAVALAVWFSAPLWAPIALAALSFAH
;
A
#
# COMPACT_ATOMS: atom_id res chain seq x y z
N MET A 1 -3.58 24.09 -8.35
CA MET A 1 -4.77 23.23 -8.11
C MET A 1 -4.68 21.90 -8.85
N THR A 2 -4.01 21.84 -10.01
CA THR A 2 -3.78 20.63 -10.81
C THR A 2 -2.91 19.58 -10.12
N GLU A 3 -1.83 19.99 -9.44
CA GLU A 3 -0.87 19.06 -8.82
C GLU A 3 -1.51 18.08 -7.82
N ASN A 4 -2.38 18.58 -6.95
CA ASN A 4 -3.08 17.74 -5.96
C ASN A 4 -4.05 16.77 -6.64
N LEU A 5 -4.75 17.24 -7.69
CA LEU A 5 -5.67 16.41 -8.45
C LEU A 5 -4.93 15.27 -9.17
N THR A 6 -3.79 15.59 -9.79
CA THR A 6 -2.92 14.59 -10.44
C THR A 6 -2.47 13.52 -9.45
N ALA A 7 -2.00 13.92 -8.26
CA ALA A 7 -1.59 12.99 -7.22
C ALA A 7 -2.73 12.05 -6.78
N VAL A 8 -3.93 12.61 -6.54
CA VAL A 8 -5.12 11.81 -6.18
C VAL A 8 -5.47 10.82 -7.29
N LEU A 9 -5.45 11.24 -8.56
CA LEU A 9 -5.73 10.36 -9.70
C LEU A 9 -4.70 9.23 -9.82
N LEU A 10 -3.42 9.51 -9.62
CA LEU A 10 -2.37 8.49 -9.63
C LEU A 10 -2.56 7.47 -8.49
N ILE A 11 -2.93 7.93 -7.29
CA ILE A 11 -3.25 7.05 -6.16
C ILE A 11 -4.48 6.20 -6.46
N LEU A 12 -5.52 6.76 -7.07
CA LEU A 12 -6.70 5.98 -7.45
C LEU A 12 -6.35 4.93 -8.52
N LEU A 13 -5.55 5.32 -9.52
CA LEU A 13 -5.10 4.42 -10.57
C LEU A 13 -4.27 3.25 -10.03
N ILE A 14 -3.30 3.50 -9.15
CA ILE A 14 -2.46 2.43 -8.59
C ILE A 14 -3.28 1.46 -7.74
N ASN A 15 -4.29 1.96 -7.02
CA ASN A 15 -5.21 1.12 -6.26
C ASN A 15 -6.13 0.30 -7.16
N ALA A 16 -6.65 0.89 -8.24
CA ALA A 16 -7.45 0.18 -9.24
C ALA A 16 -6.63 -0.92 -9.94
N LEU A 17 -5.40 -0.62 -10.36
CA LEU A 17 -4.48 -1.60 -10.96
C LEU A 17 -4.17 -2.74 -9.98
N THR A 18 -3.91 -2.42 -8.71
CA THR A 18 -3.66 -3.43 -7.67
C THR A 18 -4.88 -4.32 -7.47
N PHE A 19 -6.08 -3.74 -7.38
CA PHE A 19 -7.31 -4.52 -7.29
C PHE A 19 -7.50 -5.44 -8.50
N GLY A 20 -7.29 -4.92 -9.71
CA GLY A 20 -7.35 -5.68 -10.96
C GLY A 20 -6.38 -6.86 -10.99
N ALA A 21 -5.14 -6.67 -10.52
CA ALA A 21 -4.16 -7.75 -10.43
C ALA A 21 -4.60 -8.88 -9.48
N PHE A 22 -5.21 -8.54 -8.34
CA PHE A 22 -5.78 -9.54 -7.43
C PHE A 22 -6.99 -10.26 -8.04
N TRP A 23 -7.82 -9.54 -8.79
CA TRP A 23 -8.95 -10.14 -9.50
C TRP A 23 -8.48 -11.11 -10.58
N TRP A 24 -7.46 -10.71 -11.37
CA TRP A 24 -6.83 -11.57 -12.36
C TRP A 24 -6.21 -12.82 -11.74
N ASP A 25 -5.49 -12.72 -10.61
CA ASP A 25 -4.94 -13.90 -9.92
C ASP A 25 -6.04 -14.88 -9.47
N LYS A 26 -7.20 -14.35 -9.05
CA LYS A 26 -8.36 -15.18 -8.68
C LYS A 26 -8.99 -15.85 -9.89
N ASP A 27 -9.14 -15.14 -11.00
CA ASP A 27 -9.68 -15.70 -12.23
C ASP A 27 -8.75 -16.77 -12.83
N ALA A 28 -7.44 -16.49 -12.88
CA ALA A 28 -6.42 -17.46 -13.31
C ALA A 28 -6.45 -18.73 -12.44
N ALA A 29 -6.64 -18.60 -11.12
CA ALA A 29 -6.78 -19.74 -10.22
C ALA A 29 -8.02 -20.60 -10.51
N ARG A 30 -9.14 -19.98 -10.93
CA ARG A 30 -10.38 -20.70 -11.31
C ARG A 30 -10.24 -21.41 -12.64
N LYS A 31 -9.51 -20.81 -13.59
CA LYS A 31 -9.29 -21.34 -14.95
C LYS A 31 -8.11 -22.31 -15.05
N GLY A 32 -7.42 -22.60 -13.94
CA GLY A 32 -6.22 -23.44 -13.93
C GLY A 32 -5.02 -22.84 -14.69
N GLN A 33 -5.02 -21.52 -14.88
CA GLN A 33 -3.97 -20.81 -15.60
C GLN A 33 -2.81 -20.42 -14.68
N TRP A 34 -1.73 -19.92 -15.30
CA TRP A 34 -0.57 -19.41 -14.56
C TRP A 34 -0.96 -18.27 -13.61
N ARG A 35 -0.65 -18.44 -12.33
CA ARG A 35 -1.02 -17.50 -11.26
C ARG A 35 -0.01 -16.37 -11.14
N VAL A 36 -0.45 -15.22 -10.63
CA VAL A 36 0.44 -14.07 -10.43
C VAL A 36 1.36 -14.37 -9.23
N PRO A 37 2.68 -14.20 -9.34
CA PRO A 37 3.59 -14.36 -8.22
C PRO A 37 3.20 -13.45 -7.06
N GLU A 38 3.22 -13.99 -5.84
CA GLU A 38 2.83 -13.25 -4.63
C GLU A 38 3.71 -12.03 -4.39
N SER A 39 4.99 -12.11 -4.75
CA SER A 39 5.92 -10.98 -4.71
C SER A 39 5.43 -9.79 -5.53
N ARG A 40 4.86 -9.99 -6.72
CA ARG A 40 4.33 -8.90 -7.56
C ARG A 40 3.11 -8.23 -6.94
N LEU A 41 2.23 -9.01 -6.32
CA LEU A 41 1.06 -8.47 -5.62
C LEU A 41 1.47 -7.66 -4.38
N LEU A 42 2.49 -8.10 -3.65
CA LEU A 42 3.05 -7.35 -2.53
C LEU A 42 3.79 -6.10 -2.99
N TRP A 43 4.53 -6.16 -4.10
CA TRP A 43 5.16 -4.99 -4.72
C TRP A 43 4.14 -3.91 -5.08
N LEU A 44 3.01 -4.29 -5.70
CA LEU A 44 1.91 -3.36 -6.00
C LEU A 44 1.32 -2.73 -4.72
N ALA A 45 1.17 -3.52 -3.66
CA ALA A 45 0.73 -2.99 -2.37
C ALA A 45 1.77 -2.00 -1.77
N LEU A 46 3.06 -2.32 -1.87
CA LEU A 46 4.16 -1.55 -1.31
C LEU A 46 4.32 -0.17 -1.97
N ILE A 47 4.13 -0.06 -3.28
CA ILE A 47 4.28 1.21 -4.01
C ILE A 47 3.10 2.18 -3.81
N GLY A 48 2.07 1.80 -3.04
CA GLY A 48 0.91 2.65 -2.73
C GLY A 48 -0.46 2.01 -3.03
N GLY A 49 -0.48 0.79 -3.54
CA GLY A 49 -1.70 0.03 -3.81
C GLY A 49 -2.30 -0.69 -2.60
N SER A 50 -1.76 -0.51 -1.39
CA SER A 50 -2.17 -1.28 -0.22
C SER A 50 -3.68 -1.18 0.12
N PRO A 51 -4.36 -0.02 -0.02
CA PRO A 51 -5.82 0.02 0.13
C PRO A 51 -6.55 -0.88 -0.87
N GLY A 52 -6.17 -0.84 -2.15
CA GLY A 52 -6.73 -1.65 -3.22
C GLY A 52 -6.47 -3.15 -3.03
N ALA A 53 -5.28 -3.51 -2.53
CA ALA A 53 -4.94 -4.88 -2.16
C ALA A 53 -5.83 -5.40 -1.03
N VAL A 54 -6.01 -4.63 0.05
CA VAL A 54 -6.88 -5.00 1.18
C VAL A 54 -8.34 -5.09 0.74
N LEU A 55 -8.80 -4.15 -0.08
CA LEU A 55 -10.14 -4.16 -0.65
C LEU A 55 -10.36 -5.40 -1.50
N ALA A 56 -9.41 -5.73 -2.38
CA ALA A 56 -9.47 -6.92 -3.21
C ALA A 56 -9.49 -8.21 -2.39
N GLN A 57 -8.65 -8.33 -1.35
CA GLN A 57 -8.69 -9.49 -0.45
C GLN A 57 -10.07 -9.68 0.21
N ARG A 58 -10.67 -8.60 0.71
CA ARG A 58 -11.99 -8.63 1.37
C ARG A 58 -13.11 -8.96 0.39
N PHE A 59 -13.20 -8.25 -0.73
CA PHE A 59 -14.25 -8.43 -1.73
C PHE A 59 -14.15 -9.78 -2.44
N LEU A 60 -12.93 -10.16 -2.84
CA LEU A 60 -12.72 -11.40 -3.56
C LEU A 60 -12.63 -12.62 -2.63
N ARG A 61 -12.58 -12.42 -1.31
CA ARG A 61 -12.33 -13.47 -0.30
C ARG A 61 -11.14 -14.35 -0.67
N HIS A 62 -10.16 -13.75 -1.34
CA HIS A 62 -9.03 -14.44 -1.96
C HIS A 62 -7.81 -14.28 -1.07
N LYS A 63 -7.13 -15.39 -0.73
CA LYS A 63 -5.91 -15.41 0.10
C LYS A 63 -6.02 -14.61 1.41
N THR A 64 -7.18 -14.67 2.08
CA THR A 64 -7.42 -13.97 3.37
C THR A 64 -6.79 -14.66 4.58
N ARG A 65 -6.37 -15.93 4.44
CA ARG A 65 -5.68 -16.70 5.50
C ARG A 65 -4.37 -17.33 5.03
N LYS A 66 -3.92 -17.03 3.81
CA LYS A 66 -2.70 -17.62 3.26
C LYS A 66 -1.50 -16.88 3.87
N GLU A 67 -0.81 -17.53 4.79
CA GLU A 67 0.51 -17.09 5.25
C GLU A 67 1.60 -17.60 4.29
N PRO A 68 2.71 -16.87 4.11
CA PRO A 68 3.11 -15.62 4.79
C PRO A 68 2.52 -14.34 4.15
N PHE A 69 1.76 -14.47 3.07
CA PHE A 69 1.28 -13.35 2.26
C PHE A 69 0.47 -12.32 3.05
N ARG A 70 -0.44 -12.79 3.92
CA ARG A 70 -1.27 -11.90 4.75
C ARG A 70 -0.41 -11.09 5.72
N THR A 71 0.53 -11.72 6.43
CA THR A 71 1.44 -11.02 7.34
C THR A 71 2.24 -9.94 6.61
N GLN A 72 2.79 -10.26 5.43
CA GLN A 72 3.56 -9.32 4.62
C GLN A 72 2.71 -8.12 4.17
N LEU A 73 1.48 -8.35 3.72
CA LEU A 73 0.58 -7.27 3.32
C LEU A 73 0.14 -6.40 4.50
N MET A 74 -0.11 -6.99 5.68
CA MET A 74 -0.41 -6.23 6.90
C MET A 74 0.78 -5.38 7.36
N LEU A 75 2.01 -5.90 7.22
CA LEU A 75 3.23 -5.13 7.51
C LEU A 75 3.36 -3.91 6.58
N ILE A 76 3.09 -4.08 5.28
CA ILE A 76 3.07 -2.96 4.32
C ILE A 76 2.01 -1.92 4.73
N CYS A 77 0.80 -2.35 5.09
CA CYS A 77 -0.25 -1.44 5.54
C CYS A 77 0.15 -0.69 6.81
N ALA A 78 0.75 -1.38 7.78
CA ALA A 78 1.24 -0.78 9.02
C ALA A 78 2.34 0.25 8.74
N MET A 79 3.29 -0.09 7.85
CA MET A 79 4.35 0.82 7.41
C MET A 79 3.77 2.11 6.81
N HIS A 80 2.79 2.00 5.90
CA HIS A 80 2.12 3.18 5.34
C HIS A 80 1.36 3.98 6.39
N ALA A 81 0.67 3.33 7.32
CA ALA A 81 -0.04 4.01 8.40
C ALA A 81 0.92 4.78 9.34
N VAL A 82 2.06 4.17 9.70
CA VAL A 82 3.10 4.81 10.51
C VAL A 82 3.72 5.99 9.76
N ALA A 83 4.06 5.83 8.48
CA ALA A 83 4.60 6.91 7.67
C ALA A 83 3.65 8.11 7.61
N LEU A 84 2.34 7.86 7.42
CA LEU A 84 1.32 8.91 7.44
C LEU A 84 1.18 9.57 8.81
N ALA A 85 1.24 8.80 9.90
CA ALA A 85 1.16 9.34 11.25
C ALA A 85 2.38 10.22 11.59
N VAL A 86 3.58 9.80 11.19
CA VAL A 86 4.82 10.60 11.34
C VAL A 86 4.73 11.88 10.52
N TRP A 87 4.28 11.80 9.27
CA TRP A 87 4.08 12.97 8.41
C TRP A 87 3.08 13.97 9.02
N PHE A 88 1.93 13.48 9.50
CA PHE A 88 0.89 14.34 10.07
C PHE A 88 1.30 14.97 11.40
N SER A 89 2.12 14.27 12.20
CA SER A 89 2.69 14.80 13.44
C SER A 89 3.92 15.68 13.23
N ALA A 90 4.47 15.77 12.02
CA ALA A 90 5.67 16.56 11.70
C ALA A 90 5.63 18.00 12.22
N PRO A 91 4.51 18.76 12.13
CA PRO A 91 4.47 20.12 12.68
C PRO A 91 4.71 20.20 14.19
N LEU A 92 4.48 19.11 14.94
CA LEU A 92 4.61 19.07 16.40
C LEU A 92 6.06 18.90 16.86
N TRP A 93 6.89 18.17 16.10
CA TRP A 93 8.25 17.82 16.50
C TRP A 93 9.33 18.42 15.61
N ALA A 94 9.04 18.74 14.35
CA ALA A 94 10.03 19.25 13.41
C ALA A 94 10.73 20.54 13.87
N PRO A 95 10.05 21.54 14.48
CA PRO A 95 10.72 22.75 14.94
C PRO A 95 11.73 22.47 16.06
N ILE A 96 11.40 21.54 16.97
CA ILE A 96 12.25 21.15 18.09
C ILE A 96 13.47 20.38 17.59
N ALA A 97 13.28 19.45 16.65
CA ALA A 97 14.36 18.68 16.04
C ALA A 97 15.34 19.59 15.26
N LEU A 98 14.82 20.54 14.47
CA LEU A 98 15.62 21.52 13.74
C LEU A 98 16.40 22.44 14.70
N ALA A 99 15.77 22.90 15.78
CA ALA A 99 16.44 23.70 16.80
C ALA A 99 17.59 22.91 17.45
N ALA A 100 17.35 21.67 17.87
CA ALA A 100 18.38 20.81 18.46
C ALA A 100 19.58 20.58 17.52
N LEU A 101 19.34 20.42 16.21
CA LEU A 101 20.39 20.30 15.21
C LEU A 101 21.17 21.60 15.00
N SER A 102 20.52 22.76 15.13
CA SER A 102 21.16 24.08 14.99
C SER A 102 22.07 24.46 16.17
N PHE A 103 21.86 23.88 17.35
CA PHE A 103 22.73 24.06 18.52
C PHE A 103 23.88 23.03 18.58
N ALA A 104 23.91 22.05 17.68
CA ALA A 104 24.93 21.02 17.60
C ALA A 104 26.13 21.42 16.70
N HIS A 105 26.12 22.62 16.12
CA HIS A 105 27.18 23.23 15.33
C HIS A 105 27.68 24.52 15.98
#